data_AF-A0A1M6GC17-F1
#
_entry.id   AF-A0A1M6GC17-F1
#
_cell.length_a   1.000
_cell.length_b   1.000
_cell.length_c   1.000
_cell.angle_alpha   90.00
_cell.angle_beta   90.00
_cell.angle_gamma   90.00
#
_symmetry.space_group_name_H-M   'P 1'
#
loop_
_entity.id
_entity.type
_entity.pdbx_description
1 polymer ?
#
loop_
_entity_poly.entity_id
_entity_poly.type
_entity_poly.pdbx_seq_one_letter_code
_entity_poly.pdbx_strand_id
1 'polypeptide(L)' 'MKDLQRILNEITQLTTHIETDYPELYRSLDENPMTLPVSKYPHMDKVVMQEYLESLKQLLEHYLDEHKTQNS' A
#
# COMPACT_ATOMS: atom_id res chain seq x y z
N MET A 1 10.25 6.85 -17.77
CA MET A 1 10.36 5.55 -17.06
C MET A 1 10.82 5.65 -15.60
N LYS A 2 11.32 6.79 -15.07
CA LYS A 2 11.76 6.89 -13.66
C LYS A 2 10.63 6.97 -12.64
N ASP A 3 9.47 7.52 -13.02
CA ASP A 3 8.36 7.73 -12.09
C ASP A 3 7.68 6.43 -11.66
N LEU A 4 7.47 5.50 -12.61
CA LEU A 4 6.84 4.21 -12.31
C LEU A 4 7.67 3.39 -11.32
N GLN A 5 9.00 3.40 -11.49
CA GLN A 5 9.91 2.73 -10.57
C GLN A 5 9.90 3.36 -9.17
N ARG A 6 9.74 4.69 -9.08
CA ARG A 6 9.58 5.38 -7.79
C ARG A 6 8.29 4.97 -7.09
N ILE A 7 7.17 4.99 -7.81
CA ILE A 7 5.87 4.57 -7.27
C ILE A 7 5.92 3.13 -6.80
N LEU A 8 6.50 2.23 -7.61
CA LEU A 8 6.69 0.84 -7.22
C LEU A 8 7.52 0.70 -5.94
N ASN A 9 8.62 1.43 -5.85
CA ASN A 9 9.49 1.39 -4.68
C ASN A 9 8.77 1.93 -3.43
N GLU A 10 7.98 3.00 -3.56
CA GLU A 10 7.14 3.51 -2.47
C GLU A 10 6.10 2.48 -2.03
N ILE A 11 5.44 1.80 -2.97
CA ILE A 11 4.48 0.73 -2.67
C ILE A 11 5.17 -0.41 -1.92
N THR A 12 6.33 -0.87 -2.40
CA THR A 12 7.09 -1.94 -1.74
C THR A 12 7.52 -1.53 -0.34
N GLN A 13 8.05 -0.32 -0.17
CA GLN A 13 8.44 0.18 1.15
C GLN A 13 7.26 0.28 2.11
N LEU A 14 6.12 0.81 1.65
CA LEU A 14 4.93 0.97 2.48
C LEU A 14 4.33 -0.39 2.86
N THR A 15 4.24 -1.33 1.92
CA THR A 15 3.74 -2.69 2.20
C THR A 15 4.65 -3.45 3.15
N THR A 16 5.98 -3.36 3.00
CA THR A 16 6.93 -3.96 3.97
C THR A 16 6.85 -3.30 5.34
N HIS A 17 6.65 -1.99 5.42
CA HIS A 17 6.44 -1.29 6.69
C HIS A 17 5.15 -1.76 7.37
N ILE A 18 4.05 -1.89 6.61
CA ILE A 18 2.78 -2.44 7.11
C ILE A 18 2.97 -3.89 7.55
N GLU A 19 3.67 -4.73 6.79
CA GLU A 19 3.96 -6.13 7.17
C GLU A 19 4.74 -6.22 8.49
N THR A 20 5.71 -5.32 8.70
CA THR A 20 6.63 -5.37 9.84
C THR A 20 6.01 -4.76 11.10
N ASP A 21 5.38 -3.59 10.97
CA ASP A 21 4.89 -2.80 12.11
C ASP A 21 3.39 -2.98 12.36
N TYR A 22 2.63 -3.41 11.34
CA TYR A 22 1.16 -3.58 11.38
C TYR A 22 0.72 -4.90 10.70
N PRO A 23 1.21 -6.06 11.17
CA PRO A 23 0.93 -7.35 10.53
C PRO A 23 -0.57 -7.67 10.42
N GLU A 24 -1.41 -7.13 11.29
CA GLU A 24 -2.87 -7.20 11.22
C GLU A 24 -3.45 -6.53 9.97
N LEU A 25 -2.95 -5.34 9.61
CA LEU A 25 -3.31 -4.64 8.37
C LEU A 25 -2.80 -5.43 7.17
N TYR A 26 -1.56 -5.91 7.20
CA TYR A 26 -1.00 -6.73 6.13
C TYR A 26 -1.81 -8.01 5.88
N ARG A 27 -2.26 -8.67 6.95
CA ARG A 27 -3.09 -9.87 6.86
C ARG A 27 -4.44 -9.61 6.18
N SER A 28 -5.04 -8.46 6.43
CA SER A 28 -6.28 -8.04 5.74
C SER A 28 -6.06 -7.77 4.24
N LEU A 29 -4.86 -7.33 3.86
CA LEU A 29 -4.46 -7.15 2.46
C LEU A 29 -4.19 -8.50 1.76
N ASP A 30 -3.70 -9.50 2.48
CA ASP A 30 -3.45 -10.86 1.93
C ASP A 30 -4.75 -11.66 1.77
N GLU A 31 -5.74 -11.47 2.66
CA GLU A 31 -7.07 -12.07 2.52
C GLU A 31 -7.89 -11.49 1.36
N ASN A 32 -7.63 -10.24 0.98
CA ASN A 32 -8.19 -9.64 -0.22
C ASN A 32 -7.04 -9.15 -1.11
N PRO A 33 -6.39 -10.07 -1.86
CA PRO A 33 -5.19 -9.76 -2.62
C PRO A 33 -5.55 -8.82 -3.76
N MET A 34 -5.53 -7.53 -3.46
CA MET A 34 -5.42 -6.45 -4.42
C MET A 34 -3.98 -6.40 -4.93
N THR A 35 -3.40 -7.59 -5.18
CA THR A 35 -2.02 -7.79 -5.56
C THR A 35 -1.84 -7.15 -6.92
N LEU A 36 -1.18 -5.99 -6.92
CA LEU A 36 -0.64 -5.39 -8.13
C LEU A 36 0.02 -6.49 -8.96
N PRO A 37 -0.51 -6.81 -10.14
CA PRO A 37 0.13 -7.76 -11.03
C PRO A 37 1.25 -7.02 -11.78
N VAL A 38 2.24 -6.51 -11.03
CA VAL A 38 3.35 -5.70 -11.57
C VAL A 38 4.15 -6.47 -12.61
N SER A 39 4.13 -7.80 -12.50
CA SER A 39 4.80 -8.72 -13.41
C SER A 39 3.93 -9.22 -14.57
N LYS A 40 2.61 -8.97 -14.57
CA LYS A 40 1.69 -9.48 -15.63
C LYS A 40 1.13 -8.41 -16.56
N TYR A 41 1.16 -7.13 -16.20
CA TYR A 41 0.63 -6.06 -17.07
C TYR A 41 1.70 -5.00 -17.37
N PRO A 42 2.39 -5.09 -18.53
CA PRO A 42 3.33 -4.04 -18.98
C PRO A 42 2.65 -2.71 -19.31
N HIS A 43 1.31 -2.67 -19.31
CA HIS A 43 0.46 -1.49 -19.52
C HIS A 43 -0.28 -1.05 -18.26
N MET A 44 0.23 -1.38 -17.07
CA MET A 44 -0.35 -0.81 -15.86
C MET A 44 -0.12 0.70 -15.90
N ASP A 45 -1.19 1.46 -16.07
CA ASP A 45 -1.11 2.90 -16.16
C ASP A 45 -0.53 3.46 -14.85
N LYS A 46 0.36 4.44 -14.98
CA LYS A 46 0.95 5.16 -13.84
C LYS A 46 -0.14 5.57 -12.82
N VAL A 47 -1.32 5.93 -13.34
CA VAL A 47 -2.51 6.28 -12.57
C VAL A 47 -2.91 5.18 -11.60
N VAL A 48 -3.06 3.94 -12.09
CA VAL A 48 -3.49 2.79 -11.25
C VAL A 48 -2.47 2.51 -10.13
N MET A 49 -1.18 2.64 -10.43
CA MET A 49 -0.14 2.47 -9.40
C MET A 49 -0.16 3.60 -8.38
N GLN A 50 -0.43 4.83 -8.79
CA GLN A 50 -0.57 5.97 -7.88
C GLN A 50 -1.82 5.83 -7.00
N GLU A 51 -2.96 5.46 -7.58
CA GLU A 51 -4.21 5.23 -6.84
C GLU A 51 -4.05 4.12 -5.80
N TYR A 52 -3.32 3.05 -6.14
CA TYR A 52 -3.01 1.99 -5.19
C TYR A 52 -2.12 2.47 -4.04
N LEU A 53 -1.05 3.22 -4.36
CA LEU A 53 -0.18 3.80 -3.35
C LEU A 53 -0.95 4.75 -2.41
N GLU A 54 -1.84 5.56 -2.96
CA GLU A 54 -2.66 6.50 -2.19
C GLU A 54 -3.65 5.76 -1.30
N SER A 55 -4.29 4.70 -1.80
CA SER A 55 -5.17 3.83 -1.02
C SER A 55 -4.45 3.18 0.17
N LEU A 56 -3.22 2.69 -0.03
CA LEU A 56 -2.40 2.13 1.06
C LEU A 56 -2.01 3.20 2.11
N LYS A 57 -1.66 4.41 1.66
CA LYS A 57 -1.35 5.53 2.57
C LYS A 57 -2.56 5.92 3.40
N GLN A 58 -3.73 6.03 2.77
CA GLN A 58 -4.99 6.33 3.47
C GLN A 58 -5.36 5.23 4.47
N LEU A 59 -5.22 3.96 4.09
CA LEU A 59 -5.49 2.84 4.99
C LEU A 59 -4.60 2.91 6.25
N LEU A 60 -3.30 3.13 6.06
CA LEU A 60 -2.36 3.27 7.18
C LEU A 60 -2.67 4.51 8.02
N GLU A 61 -2.98 5.65 7.39
CA GLU A 61 -3.33 6.89 8.09
C GLU A 61 -4.59 6.73 8.94
N HIS A 62 -5.65 6.13 8.38
CA HIS A 62 -6.88 5.83 9.13
C HIS A 62 -6.61 4.93 10.33
N TYR A 63 -5.81 3.87 10.14
CA TYR A 63 -5.44 3.00 11.25
C TYR A 63 -4.67 3.76 12.33
N LEU A 64 -3.67 4.57 11.95
CA LEU A 64 -2.90 5.38 12.88
C LEU A 64 -3.78 6.40 13.64
N ASP A 65 -4.78 6.97 12.97
CA ASP A 65 -5.71 7.94 13.56
C ASP A 65 -6.70 7.26 14.52
N GLU A 66 -7.28 6.13 14.14
CA GLU A 66 -8.14 5.32 15.02
C GLU A 66 -7.36 4.85 16.25
N HIS A 67 -6.13 4.37 16.06
CA HIS A 67 -5.27 3.92 17.16
C HIS A 67 -4.78 5.08 18.04
N LYS A 68 -4.59 6.29 17.51
CA LYS A 68 -4.32 7.49 18.32
C LYS A 68 -5.54 7.92 19.13
N THR A 69 -6.72 7.85 18.53
CA THR A 69 -7.97 8.32 19.14
C THR A 69 -8.43 7.41 20.28
N GLN A 70 -8.11 6.11 20.24
CA GLN A 70 -8.42 5.19 21.34
C GLN A 70 -7.53 5.33 22.59
N ASN A 71 -6.45 6.10 22.53
CA ASN A 71 -5.52 6.33 23.65
C ASN A 71 -5.62 7.73 24.28
N SER A 72 -6.66 8.53 23.98
CA SER A 72 -6.89 9.86 24.59
C SER A 72 -8.00 9.89 25.64
#